data_AF-A0A373C5H8-F1
#
_entry.id   AF-A0A373C5H8-F1
#
_cell.length_a   1.000
_cell.length_b   1.000
_cell.length_c   1.000
_cell.angle_alpha   90.00
_cell.angle_beta   90.00
_cell.angle_gamma   90.00
#
_symmetry.space_group_name_H-M   'P 1'
#
loop_
_entity.id
_entity.type
_entity.pdbx_description
1 polymer ?
#
loop_
_entity_poly.entity_id
_entity_poly.type
_entity_poly.pdbx_seq_one_letter_code
_entity_poly.pdbx_strand_id
1 'polypeptide(L)'
;MAEEQKAGKIFLFCKESSQERIMKCLRDAFDVPGSAHDTGLELHNGNLNVTLRIYCESAGDEEQELVRSWSDRARGHFSRVETAVVDVKTNLLYQLEGTESIVSVDYVFEGEESEFLTETEEAAKRNMEQTLFRVLSDLRAVMAFRGEKRGFYCLDASGMEKLILDGNGNSEMERFLPYKAVGYVPGNEIETEQLNRREKNRREFEARGVYVPVFYPLLETEAEADCRTPYEIAARAVALMLVAVFSEAMLAKKMSQKEALEFIQKRINEFGADDFFSLKEWNYLHNEDPKESEKISYSWQYENLYVMEWALGLIDGPLDFPDHFCAVAEAAQLLTAFHSMREILEAAKPRSAKELLDACDMIFCLDWACTDTRMRDLPAPAGMDGGVVFERHKALNWLVGAGEKADWDHVPVDT
;
A
#
# COMPACT_ATOMS: atom_id res chain seq x y z
N MET A 1 -11.09 9.60 36.94
CA MET A 1 -12.45 10.15 37.06
C MET A 1 -13.36 9.06 36.55
N ALA A 2 -14.17 8.49 37.43
CA ALA A 2 -15.08 7.41 37.06
C ALA A 2 -16.42 8.08 36.79
N GLU A 3 -16.91 8.07 35.56
CA GLU A 3 -18.27 8.47 35.27
C GLU A 3 -18.77 7.97 33.91
N GLU A 4 -20.09 7.84 33.86
CA GLU A 4 -21.00 7.60 32.75
C GLU A 4 -21.27 6.17 32.21
N GLN A 5 -22.59 5.93 32.17
CA GLN A 5 -23.37 5.11 31.25
C GLN A 5 -23.78 3.71 31.72
N LYS A 6 -24.90 3.71 32.46
CA LYS A 6 -25.83 2.58 32.57
C LYS A 6 -26.35 2.05 31.23
N ALA A 7 -26.09 2.72 30.11
CA ALA A 7 -26.40 2.20 28.79
C ALA A 7 -25.37 2.67 27.77
N GLY A 8 -24.99 1.82 26.83
CA GLY A 8 -24.03 2.18 25.80
C GLY A 8 -24.24 1.40 24.51
N LYS A 9 -23.49 1.80 23.48
CA LYS A 9 -23.55 1.18 22.17
C LYS A 9 -22.16 0.94 21.61
N ILE A 10 -21.94 -0.27 21.13
CA ILE A 10 -20.71 -0.72 20.49
C ILE A 10 -21.07 -1.18 19.06
N PHE A 11 -20.16 -0.95 18.12
CA PHE A 11 -20.29 -1.44 16.76
C PHE A 11 -19.07 -2.25 16.35
N LEU A 12 -19.28 -3.39 15.71
CA LEU A 12 -18.22 -4.15 15.05
C LEU A 12 -18.35 -3.97 13.54
N PHE A 13 -17.35 -3.39 12.89
CA PHE A 13 -17.28 -3.22 11.44
C PHE A 13 -16.54 -4.41 10.84
N CYS A 14 -17.30 -5.36 10.30
CA CYS A 14 -16.83 -6.70 9.95
C CYS A 14 -16.63 -6.85 8.44
N LYS A 15 -15.62 -7.63 8.04
CA LYS A 15 -15.45 -8.10 6.65
C LYS A 15 -16.03 -9.49 6.41
N GLU A 16 -16.61 -10.12 7.43
CA GLU A 16 -17.40 -11.32 7.27
C GLU A 16 -18.80 -10.94 6.80
N SER A 17 -19.25 -11.50 5.67
CA SER A 17 -20.57 -11.22 5.06
C SER A 17 -21.65 -12.23 5.42
N SER A 18 -21.29 -13.36 6.04
CA SER A 18 -22.26 -14.40 6.40
C SER A 18 -22.85 -14.17 7.78
N GLN A 19 -24.13 -13.81 7.85
CA GLN A 19 -24.88 -13.68 9.10
C GLN A 19 -24.75 -14.95 9.96
N GLU A 20 -24.86 -16.13 9.36
CA GLU A 20 -24.76 -17.41 10.07
C GLU A 20 -23.41 -17.61 10.74
N ARG A 21 -22.31 -17.25 10.05
CA ARG A 21 -20.96 -17.34 10.62
C ARG A 21 -20.76 -16.33 11.73
N ILE A 22 -21.26 -15.10 11.56
CA ILE A 22 -21.21 -14.07 12.60
C ILE A 22 -21.99 -14.52 13.83
N MET A 23 -23.24 -14.96 13.67
CA MET A 23 -24.09 -15.40 14.77
C MET A 23 -23.49 -16.61 15.49
N LYS A 24 -22.97 -17.59 14.75
CA LYS A 24 -22.27 -18.74 15.34
C LYS A 24 -21.06 -18.30 16.16
N CYS A 25 -20.20 -17.43 15.61
CA CYS A 25 -19.03 -16.91 16.30
C CYS A 25 -19.40 -16.20 17.61
N LEU A 26 -20.44 -15.35 17.59
CA LEU A 26 -20.93 -14.66 18.79
C LEU A 26 -21.50 -15.64 19.82
N ARG A 27 -22.33 -16.61 19.39
CA ARG A 27 -22.91 -17.63 20.29
C ARG A 27 -21.85 -18.48 20.97
N ASP A 28 -20.86 -18.95 20.20
CA ASP A 28 -19.75 -19.74 20.71
C ASP A 28 -18.91 -18.92 21.72
N ALA A 29 -18.67 -17.63 21.44
CA ALA A 29 -17.89 -16.76 22.31
C ALA A 29 -18.60 -16.40 23.64
N PHE A 30 -19.92 -16.24 23.61
CA PHE A 30 -20.74 -15.97 24.80
C PHE A 30 -21.27 -17.23 25.49
N ASP A 31 -20.97 -18.43 24.96
CA ASP A 31 -21.47 -19.73 25.45
C ASP A 31 -23.01 -19.80 25.55
N VAL A 32 -23.70 -19.33 24.48
CA VAL A 32 -25.18 -19.28 24.44
C VAL A 32 -25.77 -20.16 23.32
N PRO A 33 -26.61 -21.16 23.66
CA PRO A 33 -27.23 -22.02 22.66
C PRO A 33 -28.28 -21.27 21.83
N GLY A 34 -28.50 -21.71 20.59
CA GLY A 34 -29.55 -21.19 19.72
C GLY A 34 -29.28 -21.43 18.24
N SER A 35 -30.06 -20.78 17.38
CA SER A 35 -29.93 -20.93 15.94
C SER A 35 -28.89 -19.98 15.38
N ALA A 36 -28.13 -20.44 14.38
CA ALA A 36 -27.24 -19.57 13.60
C ALA A 36 -28.01 -18.64 12.65
N HIS A 37 -29.28 -18.93 12.37
CA HIS A 37 -30.13 -18.11 11.48
C HIS A 37 -30.80 -16.93 12.19
N ASP A 38 -30.61 -16.79 13.51
CA ASP A 38 -31.17 -15.67 14.26
C ASP A 38 -30.53 -14.36 13.79
N THR A 39 -31.31 -13.28 13.73
CA THR A 39 -30.86 -11.94 13.32
C THR A 39 -30.36 -11.09 14.48
N GLY A 40 -30.56 -11.58 15.72
CA GLY A 40 -30.11 -10.94 16.94
C GLY A 40 -29.95 -11.91 18.09
N LEU A 41 -29.27 -11.46 19.13
CA LEU A 41 -28.95 -12.23 20.33
C LEU A 41 -29.21 -11.36 21.56
N GLU A 42 -29.99 -11.87 22.50
CA GLU A 42 -30.24 -11.22 23.79
C GLU A 42 -29.46 -11.98 24.88
N LEU A 43 -28.70 -11.24 25.69
CA LEU A 43 -27.89 -11.77 26.77
C LEU A 43 -28.27 -11.08 28.08
N HIS A 44 -28.30 -11.86 29.16
CA HIS A 44 -28.56 -11.37 30.51
C HIS A 44 -27.46 -11.86 31.44
N ASN A 45 -26.79 -10.93 32.13
CA ASN A 45 -25.74 -11.24 33.12
C ASN A 45 -25.87 -10.33 34.35
N GLY A 46 -26.54 -10.83 35.39
CA GLY A 46 -26.91 -10.02 36.55
C GLY A 46 -27.85 -8.88 36.13
N ASN A 47 -27.44 -7.64 36.39
CA ASN A 47 -28.18 -6.44 35.99
C ASN A 47 -27.90 -6.00 34.54
N LEU A 48 -26.94 -6.62 33.84
CA LEU A 48 -26.57 -6.26 32.48
C LEU A 48 -27.45 -6.98 31.46
N ASN A 49 -28.19 -6.22 30.69
CA ASN A 49 -28.89 -6.66 29.49
C ASN A 49 -28.13 -6.23 28.25
N VAL A 50 -27.90 -7.15 27.32
CA VAL A 50 -27.21 -6.88 26.05
C VAL A 50 -28.07 -7.37 24.90
N THR A 51 -28.29 -6.52 23.91
CA THR A 51 -28.96 -6.86 22.65
C THR A 51 -27.97 -6.68 21.51
N LEU A 52 -27.65 -7.78 20.83
CA LEU A 52 -26.83 -7.78 19.62
C LEU A 52 -27.75 -7.88 18.39
N ARG A 53 -27.49 -7.07 17.37
CA ARG A 53 -28.16 -7.12 16.06
C ARG A 53 -27.13 -7.18 14.94
N ILE A 54 -27.34 -8.07 13.98
CA ILE A 54 -26.44 -8.25 12.84
C ILE A 54 -27.09 -7.64 11.60
N TYR A 55 -26.32 -6.83 10.87
CA TYR A 55 -26.70 -6.25 9.58
C TYR A 55 -25.67 -6.71 8.54
N CYS A 56 -26.12 -7.33 7.46
CA CYS A 56 -25.26 -7.85 6.40
C CYS A 56 -25.67 -7.23 5.06
N GLU A 57 -24.72 -6.82 4.23
CA GLU A 57 -25.03 -6.34 2.86
C GLU A 57 -25.74 -7.40 2.00
N SER A 58 -25.54 -8.68 2.32
CA SER A 58 -26.13 -9.82 1.61
C SER A 58 -27.59 -10.11 2.00
N ALA A 59 -28.13 -9.47 3.04
CA ALA A 59 -29.47 -9.76 3.57
C ALA A 59 -30.62 -9.09 2.80
N GLY A 60 -30.34 -7.97 2.12
CA GLY A 60 -31.34 -7.18 1.38
C GLY A 60 -30.84 -5.77 1.07
N ASP A 61 -31.57 -5.06 0.20
CA ASP A 61 -31.21 -3.70 -0.23
C ASP A 61 -31.21 -2.69 0.95
N GLU A 62 -32.17 -2.82 1.89
CA GLU A 62 -32.27 -1.94 3.07
C GLU A 62 -31.09 -2.13 4.02
N GLU A 63 -30.71 -3.38 4.34
CA GLU A 63 -29.56 -3.69 5.18
C GLU A 63 -28.25 -3.26 4.52
N GLN A 64 -28.13 -3.42 3.20
CA GLN A 64 -26.98 -2.94 2.43
C GLN A 64 -26.83 -1.42 2.54
N GLU A 65 -27.90 -0.65 2.36
CA GLU A 65 -27.87 0.80 2.52
C GLU A 65 -27.48 1.22 3.95
N LEU A 66 -27.96 0.50 4.96
CA LEU A 66 -27.60 0.76 6.36
C LEU A 66 -26.11 0.53 6.64
N VAL A 67 -25.56 -0.61 6.21
CA VAL A 67 -24.14 -0.94 6.39
C VAL A 67 -23.25 0.10 5.71
N ARG A 68 -23.55 0.43 4.45
CA ARG A 68 -22.82 1.47 3.69
C ARG A 68 -22.91 2.83 4.36
N SER A 69 -24.11 3.26 4.76
CA SER A 69 -24.31 4.54 5.45
C SER A 69 -23.49 4.65 6.73
N TRP A 70 -23.38 3.58 7.52
CA TRP A 70 -22.61 3.59 8.75
C TRP A 70 -21.11 3.62 8.48
N SER A 71 -20.63 2.84 7.50
CA SER A 71 -19.23 2.87 7.07
C SER A 71 -18.83 4.24 6.50
N ASP A 72 -19.63 4.79 5.59
CA ASP A 72 -19.35 6.09 4.96
C ASP A 72 -19.33 7.25 5.96
N ARG A 73 -20.22 7.22 6.96
CA ARG A 73 -20.19 8.21 8.04
C ARG A 73 -18.91 8.11 8.87
N ALA A 74 -18.47 6.90 9.19
CA ALA A 74 -17.21 6.70 9.91
C ALA A 74 -16.01 7.16 9.06
N ARG A 75 -15.93 6.73 7.80
CA ARG A 75 -14.88 7.15 6.84
C ARG A 75 -14.85 8.66 6.67
N GLY A 76 -16.01 9.28 6.46
CA GLY A 76 -16.11 10.72 6.29
C GLY A 76 -15.66 11.49 7.53
N HIS A 77 -15.92 10.98 8.74
CA HIS A 77 -15.37 11.58 9.96
C HIS A 77 -13.85 11.43 10.03
N PHE A 78 -13.33 10.22 9.88
CA PHE A 78 -11.91 9.92 10.08
C PHE A 78 -11.01 10.41 8.94
N SER A 79 -11.51 10.60 7.73
CA SER A 79 -10.72 11.19 6.63
C SER A 79 -10.25 12.61 6.96
N ARG A 80 -11.06 13.36 7.73
CA ARG A 80 -10.78 14.74 8.17
C ARG A 80 -9.99 14.82 9.46
N VAL A 81 -9.72 13.70 10.14
CA VAL A 81 -8.94 13.70 11.37
C VAL A 81 -7.46 13.98 11.02
N GLU A 82 -6.92 15.03 11.60
CA GLU A 82 -5.48 15.32 11.59
C GLU A 82 -4.77 14.39 12.56
N THR A 83 -3.67 13.77 12.14
CA THR A 83 -2.92 12.83 12.97
C THR A 83 -1.48 12.72 12.50
N ALA A 84 -0.58 12.40 13.43
CA ALA A 84 0.81 12.05 13.12
C ALA A 84 0.96 10.62 12.55
N VAL A 85 -0.02 9.74 12.78
CA VAL A 85 0.01 8.34 12.29
C VAL A 85 -0.80 8.18 11.00
N VAL A 86 -0.35 8.86 9.94
CA VAL A 86 -1.07 8.93 8.66
C VAL A 86 -1.36 7.54 8.08
N ASP A 87 -0.40 6.62 8.10
CA ASP A 87 -0.58 5.27 7.55
C ASP A 87 -1.64 4.47 8.32
N VAL A 88 -1.70 4.61 9.64
CA VAL A 88 -2.74 3.99 10.48
C VAL A 88 -4.12 4.52 10.11
N LYS A 89 -4.25 5.84 9.89
CA LYS A 89 -5.50 6.45 9.40
C LYS A 89 -5.88 5.89 8.03
N THR A 90 -4.96 5.89 7.08
CA THR A 90 -5.19 5.37 5.71
C THR A 90 -5.69 3.92 5.76
N ASN A 91 -5.03 3.07 6.55
CA ASN A 91 -5.41 1.67 6.69
C ASN A 91 -6.72 1.46 7.44
N LEU A 92 -7.07 2.31 8.40
CA LEU A 92 -8.39 2.32 9.00
C LEU A 92 -9.48 2.66 7.96
N LEU A 93 -9.23 3.63 7.08
CA LEU A 93 -10.17 3.96 6.00
C LEU A 93 -10.39 2.77 5.05
N TYR A 94 -9.33 2.02 4.70
CA TYR A 94 -9.47 0.78 3.93
C TYR A 94 -10.23 -0.31 4.68
N GLN A 95 -10.03 -0.45 5.98
CA GLN A 95 -10.78 -1.41 6.80
C GLN A 95 -12.27 -1.08 6.77
N LEU A 96 -12.62 0.19 6.96
CA LEU A 96 -14.00 0.64 6.96
C LEU A 96 -14.64 0.49 5.57
N GLU A 97 -13.94 0.86 4.51
CA GLU A 97 -14.42 0.69 3.13
C GLU A 97 -14.76 -0.77 2.80
N GLY A 98 -13.96 -1.71 3.28
CA GLY A 98 -14.22 -3.15 3.10
C GLY A 98 -15.23 -3.75 4.08
N THR A 99 -16.04 -2.95 4.79
CA THR A 99 -17.04 -3.47 5.73
C THR A 99 -18.20 -4.10 4.96
N GLU A 100 -18.44 -5.39 5.17
CA GLU A 100 -19.53 -6.16 4.55
C GLU A 100 -20.70 -6.40 5.52
N SER A 101 -20.46 -6.25 6.83
CA SER A 101 -21.47 -6.43 7.87
C SER A 101 -21.17 -5.61 9.12
N ILE A 102 -22.22 -5.26 9.87
CA ILE A 102 -22.09 -4.57 11.16
C ILE A 102 -22.84 -5.33 12.24
N VAL A 103 -22.16 -5.53 13.37
CA VAL A 103 -22.80 -5.98 14.61
C VAL A 103 -23.02 -4.78 15.51
N SER A 104 -24.28 -4.44 15.78
CA SER A 104 -24.66 -3.45 16.79
C SER A 104 -24.84 -4.16 18.12
N VAL A 105 -24.16 -3.68 19.16
CA VAL A 105 -24.30 -4.18 20.53
C VAL A 105 -24.82 -3.03 21.38
N ASP A 106 -26.08 -3.12 21.78
CA ASP A 106 -26.73 -2.20 22.70
C ASP A 106 -26.76 -2.85 24.09
N TYR A 107 -26.28 -2.17 25.13
CA TYR A 107 -26.31 -2.71 26.49
C TYR A 107 -26.91 -1.72 27.48
N VAL A 108 -27.58 -2.24 28.52
CA VAL A 108 -28.24 -1.47 29.58
C VAL A 108 -28.08 -2.18 30.93
N PHE A 109 -27.84 -1.43 32.00
CA PHE A 109 -27.80 -1.89 33.38
C PHE A 109 -29.11 -1.53 34.11
N GLU A 110 -29.79 -2.55 34.66
CA GLU A 110 -31.00 -2.39 35.47
C GLU A 110 -30.66 -2.07 36.95
N GLY A 111 -31.24 -1.02 37.53
CA GLY A 111 -31.05 -0.69 38.96
C GLY A 111 -31.34 0.78 39.32
N GLU A 112 -31.44 1.09 40.63
CA GLU A 112 -31.80 2.42 41.21
C GLU A 112 -30.96 3.58 40.64
N GLU A 113 -31.53 4.79 40.57
CA GLU A 113 -31.09 6.07 39.97
C GLU A 113 -29.66 6.59 40.31
N SER A 114 -28.72 5.73 40.70
CA SER A 114 -27.29 6.07 40.69
C SER A 114 -26.79 6.26 39.25
N GLU A 115 -25.99 7.30 39.05
CA GLU A 115 -25.34 7.63 37.77
C GLU A 115 -24.10 6.76 37.50
N PHE A 116 -23.61 6.02 38.51
CA PHE A 116 -22.38 5.21 38.45
C PHE A 116 -22.67 3.71 38.42
N LEU A 117 -21.82 2.96 37.72
CA LEU A 117 -21.81 1.50 37.78
C LEU A 117 -21.18 1.05 39.10
N THR A 118 -21.75 0.01 39.70
CA THR A 118 -21.11 -0.74 40.79
C THR A 118 -19.89 -1.51 40.28
N GLU A 119 -18.97 -1.91 41.17
CA GLU A 119 -17.81 -2.73 40.79
C GLU A 119 -18.20 -4.03 40.05
N THR A 120 -19.35 -4.62 40.41
CA THR A 120 -19.88 -5.82 39.76
C THR A 120 -20.36 -5.52 38.34
N GLU A 121 -21.01 -4.39 38.13
CA GLU A 121 -21.47 -3.95 36.82
C GLU A 121 -20.31 -3.55 35.91
N GLU A 122 -19.28 -2.89 36.45
CA GLU A 122 -18.05 -2.62 35.71
C GLU A 122 -17.32 -3.92 35.30
N ALA A 123 -17.31 -4.93 36.17
CA ALA A 123 -16.73 -6.24 35.84
C ALA A 123 -17.55 -6.96 34.75
N ALA A 124 -18.88 -6.91 34.82
CA ALA A 124 -19.76 -7.46 33.79
C ALA A 124 -19.57 -6.75 32.44
N LYS A 125 -19.48 -5.42 32.42
CA LYS A 125 -19.16 -4.62 31.23
C LYS A 125 -17.83 -5.04 30.62
N ARG A 126 -16.77 -5.08 31.43
CA ARG A 126 -15.42 -5.47 30.99
C ARG A 126 -15.40 -6.89 30.41
N ASN A 127 -16.09 -7.84 31.04
CA ASN A 127 -16.17 -9.20 30.53
C ASN A 127 -16.88 -9.26 29.16
N MET A 128 -17.98 -8.53 28.98
CA MET A 128 -18.66 -8.43 27.69
C MET A 128 -17.73 -7.82 26.62
N GLU A 129 -17.07 -6.70 26.92
CA GLU A 129 -16.13 -6.05 25.99
C GLU A 129 -14.98 -6.99 25.61
N GLN A 130 -14.39 -7.71 26.58
CA GLN A 130 -13.34 -8.69 26.33
C GLN A 130 -13.81 -9.85 25.45
N THR A 131 -15.04 -10.33 25.64
CA THR A 131 -15.61 -11.35 24.75
C THR A 131 -15.77 -10.83 23.33
N LEU A 132 -16.24 -9.59 23.15
CA LEU A 132 -16.34 -8.95 21.83
C LEU A 132 -14.96 -8.75 21.17
N PHE A 133 -13.94 -8.38 21.95
CA PHE A 133 -12.58 -8.27 21.44
C PHE A 133 -12.05 -9.61 20.90
N ARG A 134 -12.35 -10.73 21.58
CA ARG A 134 -11.89 -12.07 21.17
C ARG A 134 -12.44 -12.49 19.81
N VAL A 135 -13.64 -12.04 19.43
CA VAL A 135 -14.25 -12.40 18.14
C VAL A 135 -13.77 -11.53 16.98
N LEU A 136 -13.07 -10.41 17.23
CA LEU A 136 -12.69 -9.46 16.16
C LEU A 136 -11.84 -10.09 15.06
N SER A 137 -10.90 -10.97 15.43
CA SER A 137 -10.03 -11.63 14.44
C SER A 137 -10.83 -12.57 13.54
N ASP A 138 -11.73 -13.38 14.11
CA ASP A 138 -12.56 -14.34 13.37
C ASP A 138 -13.55 -13.62 12.44
N LEU A 139 -14.09 -12.49 12.89
CA LEU A 139 -15.00 -11.65 12.12
C LEU A 139 -14.29 -10.65 11.19
N ARG A 140 -12.94 -10.60 11.24
CA ARG A 140 -12.10 -9.65 10.50
C ARG A 140 -12.57 -8.21 10.73
N ALA A 141 -12.82 -7.86 11.99
CA ALA A 141 -13.55 -6.68 12.40
C ALA A 141 -12.71 -5.70 13.23
N VAL A 142 -13.12 -4.43 13.18
CA VAL A 142 -12.67 -3.39 14.13
C VAL A 142 -13.85 -2.93 14.98
N MET A 143 -13.60 -2.59 16.23
CA MET A 143 -14.62 -2.22 17.20
C MET A 143 -14.66 -0.71 17.43
N ALA A 144 -15.84 -0.12 17.42
CA ALA A 144 -16.07 1.28 17.75
C ALA A 144 -16.98 1.42 18.97
N PHE A 145 -16.61 2.29 19.89
CA PHE A 145 -17.45 2.66 21.02
C PHE A 145 -18.17 3.99 20.75
N ARG A 146 -19.45 4.07 21.10
CA ARG A 146 -20.13 5.36 21.32
C ARG A 146 -20.06 5.70 22.81
N GLY A 147 -19.37 6.79 23.17
CA GLY A 147 -19.20 7.21 24.57
C GLY A 147 -17.95 8.06 24.77
N GLU A 148 -17.24 7.89 25.89
CA GLU A 148 -15.95 8.53 26.18
C GLU A 148 -14.77 7.89 25.43
N LYS A 149 -14.78 6.56 25.28
CA LYS A 149 -13.76 5.76 24.57
C LYS A 149 -13.92 5.89 23.03
N ARG A 150 -14.13 7.11 22.51
CA ARG A 150 -14.40 7.35 21.08
C ARG A 150 -13.20 6.97 20.24
N GLY A 151 -13.40 6.10 19.27
CA GLY A 151 -12.36 5.66 18.36
C GLY A 151 -12.61 4.26 17.86
N PHE A 152 -11.70 3.79 17.02
CA PHE A 152 -11.65 2.42 16.55
C PHE A 152 -10.57 1.64 17.28
N TYR A 153 -10.90 0.40 17.67
CA TYR A 153 -10.05 -0.47 18.46
C TYR A 153 -9.90 -1.83 17.80
N CYS A 154 -8.79 -2.49 18.06
CA CYS A 154 -8.54 -3.88 17.72
C CYS A 154 -7.75 -4.58 18.83
N LEU A 155 -7.44 -5.85 18.62
CA LEU A 155 -6.39 -6.55 19.34
C LEU A 155 -5.10 -6.50 18.53
N ASP A 156 -3.99 -6.22 19.20
CA ASP A 156 -2.67 -6.40 18.60
C ASP A 156 -2.27 -7.89 18.54
N ALA A 157 -1.10 -8.18 17.97
CA ALA A 157 -0.58 -9.55 17.85
C ALA A 157 -0.35 -10.26 19.20
N SER A 158 -0.28 -9.53 20.32
CA SER A 158 -0.17 -10.08 21.67
C SER A 158 -1.52 -10.33 22.33
N GLY A 159 -2.62 -9.96 21.67
CA GLY A 159 -3.99 -10.03 22.20
C GLY A 159 -4.34 -8.88 23.14
N MET A 160 -3.56 -7.78 23.11
CA MET A 160 -3.85 -6.58 23.90
C MET A 160 -4.74 -5.62 23.11
N GLU A 161 -5.70 -5.01 23.81
CA GLU A 161 -6.55 -3.95 23.25
C GLU A 161 -5.70 -2.74 22.86
N LYS A 162 -5.90 -2.23 21.64
CA LYS A 162 -5.23 -1.04 21.14
C LYS A 162 -6.20 -0.12 20.43
N LEU A 163 -6.08 1.18 20.70
CA LEU A 163 -6.67 2.25 19.92
C LEU A 163 -5.97 2.35 18.56
N ILE A 164 -6.73 2.09 17.49
CA ILE A 164 -6.30 2.33 16.10
C ILE A 164 -6.27 3.84 15.85
N LEU A 165 -7.39 4.54 16.07
CA LEU A 165 -7.47 5.99 15.89
C LEU A 165 -8.71 6.55 16.61
N ASP A 166 -8.53 7.65 17.34
CA ASP A 166 -9.62 8.43 17.93
C ASP A 166 -9.95 9.70 17.12
N GLY A 167 -11.02 10.40 17.51
CA GLY A 167 -11.42 11.65 16.86
C GLY A 167 -10.49 12.84 17.09
N ASN A 168 -9.50 12.70 17.98
CA ASN A 168 -8.47 13.71 18.26
C ASN A 168 -7.16 13.40 17.51
N GLY A 169 -7.11 12.31 16.74
CA GLY A 169 -5.92 11.90 16.00
C GLY A 169 -4.91 11.08 16.79
N ASN A 170 -5.25 10.60 17.99
CA ASN A 170 -4.38 9.74 18.79
C ASN A 170 -4.50 8.28 18.37
N SER A 171 -3.40 7.54 18.50
CA SER A 171 -3.30 6.11 18.23
C SER A 171 -2.33 5.48 19.22
N GLU A 172 -2.61 4.25 19.64
CA GLU A 172 -1.66 3.39 20.37
C GLU A 172 -0.91 2.43 19.44
N MET A 173 -1.25 2.46 18.15
CA MET A 173 -0.68 1.64 17.09
C MET A 173 0.37 2.44 16.32
N GLU A 174 1.57 1.86 16.18
CA GLU A 174 2.56 2.35 15.21
C GLU A 174 2.19 1.94 13.78
N ARG A 175 1.55 0.76 13.63
CA ARG A 175 1.10 0.20 12.36
C ARG A 175 -0.22 -0.53 12.55
N PHE A 176 -1.13 -0.33 11.61
CA PHE A 176 -2.38 -1.08 11.49
C PHE A 176 -2.54 -1.44 10.02
N LEU A 177 -2.98 -2.67 9.73
CA LEU A 177 -3.34 -3.10 8.38
C LEU A 177 -4.79 -3.57 8.40
N PRO A 178 -5.57 -3.28 7.34
CA PRO A 178 -6.92 -3.80 7.26
C PRO A 178 -6.89 -5.34 7.15
N TYR A 179 -7.90 -5.99 7.72
CA TYR A 179 -8.01 -7.45 7.62
C TYR A 179 -8.12 -7.88 6.16
N LYS A 180 -7.48 -9.00 5.82
CA LYS A 180 -7.49 -9.55 4.45
C LYS A 180 -8.92 -9.91 4.04
N ALA A 181 -9.31 -9.49 2.83
CA ALA A 181 -10.51 -10.02 2.20
C ALA A 181 -10.33 -11.52 1.96
N VAL A 182 -11.42 -12.29 2.08
CA VAL A 182 -11.42 -13.72 1.76
C VAL A 182 -11.83 -13.85 0.30
N GLY A 183 -11.04 -14.58 -0.48
CA GLY A 183 -11.36 -14.90 -1.86
C GLY A 183 -10.38 -14.27 -2.84
N TYR A 184 -9.73 -15.15 -3.59
CA TYR A 184 -9.00 -14.84 -4.79
C TYR A 184 -9.58 -15.71 -5.90
N VAL A 185 -10.16 -15.08 -6.93
CA VAL A 185 -10.46 -15.75 -8.20
C VAL A 185 -10.20 -14.78 -9.36
N PRO A 186 -8.98 -14.70 -9.88
CA PRO A 186 -8.75 -14.25 -11.23
C PRO A 186 -8.64 -15.46 -12.14
N GLY A 187 -9.38 -15.41 -13.24
CA GLY A 187 -9.30 -16.36 -14.32
C GLY A 187 -7.95 -16.25 -15.00
N ASN A 188 -7.08 -17.23 -14.73
CA ASN A 188 -6.04 -17.81 -15.57
C ASN A 188 -5.41 -18.98 -14.78
N GLU A 189 -4.68 -19.86 -15.46
CA GLU A 189 -3.84 -20.86 -14.80
C GLU A 189 -2.70 -20.13 -14.08
N ILE A 190 -2.89 -19.79 -12.81
CA ILE A 190 -1.88 -19.08 -12.03
C ILE A 190 -0.85 -20.07 -11.52
N GLU A 191 0.41 -19.79 -11.82
CA GLU A 191 1.50 -20.64 -11.41
C GLU A 191 1.95 -20.37 -9.97
N THR A 192 2.51 -21.40 -9.35
CA THR A 192 2.98 -21.34 -7.95
C THR A 192 4.08 -20.29 -7.77
N GLU A 193 4.89 -20.03 -8.79
CA GLU A 193 5.95 -19.02 -8.72
C GLU A 193 5.41 -17.59 -8.57
N GLN A 194 4.32 -17.24 -9.26
CA GLN A 194 3.72 -15.91 -9.19
C GLN A 194 3.15 -15.65 -7.78
N LEU A 195 2.49 -16.65 -7.20
CA LEU A 195 1.97 -16.58 -5.83
C LEU A 195 3.10 -16.46 -4.81
N ASN A 196 4.17 -17.25 -4.96
CA ASN A 196 5.33 -17.20 -4.08
C ASN A 196 6.04 -15.86 -4.14
N ARG A 197 6.18 -15.27 -5.34
CA ARG A 197 6.73 -13.93 -5.55
C ARG A 197 5.92 -12.88 -4.80
N ARG A 198 4.60 -12.84 -5.02
CA ARG A 198 3.70 -11.90 -4.34
C ARG A 198 3.70 -12.07 -2.83
N GLU A 199 3.68 -13.30 -2.32
CA GLU A 199 3.67 -13.55 -0.87
C GLU A 199 4.99 -13.16 -0.20
N LYS A 200 6.13 -13.34 -0.88
CA LYS A 200 7.42 -12.85 -0.42
C LYS A 200 7.41 -11.32 -0.30
N ASN A 201 6.97 -10.62 -1.34
CA ASN A 201 6.89 -9.15 -1.35
C ASN A 201 5.86 -8.61 -0.36
N ARG A 202 4.76 -9.34 -0.16
CA ARG A 202 3.71 -9.01 0.81
C ARG A 202 4.23 -8.85 2.23
N ARG A 203 5.18 -9.68 2.65
CA ARG A 203 5.78 -9.55 3.99
C ARG A 203 6.53 -8.23 4.17
N GLU A 204 7.17 -7.75 3.11
CA GLU A 204 7.97 -6.51 3.16
C GLU A 204 7.07 -5.27 3.20
N PHE A 205 5.99 -5.24 2.42
CA PHE A 205 5.05 -4.11 2.45
C PHE A 205 4.05 -4.18 3.62
N GLU A 206 3.82 -5.36 4.23
CA GLU A 206 3.04 -5.50 5.48
C GLU A 206 3.85 -5.12 6.75
N ALA A 207 5.13 -5.52 6.85
CA ALA A 207 6.12 -4.68 7.55
C ALA A 207 6.07 -3.28 6.88
N ARG A 208 6.54 -2.14 7.36
CA ARG A 208 6.23 -0.81 6.74
C ARG A 208 4.75 -0.38 6.74
N GLY A 209 3.77 -1.27 6.77
CA GLY A 209 2.35 -0.91 6.94
C GLY A 209 1.66 -0.42 5.66
N VAL A 210 2.13 -0.82 4.50
CA VAL A 210 1.51 -0.54 3.20
C VAL A 210 0.48 -1.63 2.91
N TYR A 211 -0.78 -1.23 2.73
CA TYR A 211 -1.82 -2.16 2.29
C TYR A 211 -1.73 -2.38 0.78
N VAL A 212 -1.93 -3.63 0.34
CA VAL A 212 -2.12 -3.99 -1.08
C VAL A 212 -3.20 -5.07 -1.16
N PRO A 213 -4.28 -4.88 -1.94
CA PRO A 213 -5.37 -5.82 -2.06
C PRO A 213 -4.91 -7.22 -2.47
N VAL A 214 -5.57 -8.25 -1.91
CA VAL A 214 -5.27 -9.65 -2.22
C VAL A 214 -5.54 -9.98 -3.69
N PHE A 215 -6.48 -9.28 -4.32
CA PHE A 215 -6.86 -9.43 -5.72
C PHE A 215 -6.04 -8.58 -6.70
N TYR A 216 -5.03 -7.83 -6.23
CA TYR A 216 -4.22 -7.01 -7.13
C TYR A 216 -3.48 -7.91 -8.16
N PRO A 217 -3.47 -7.58 -9.47
CA PRO A 217 -2.98 -8.46 -10.53
C PRO A 217 -1.58 -9.01 -10.27
N LEU A 218 -1.31 -10.24 -10.69
CA LEU A 218 0.02 -10.86 -10.63
C LEU A 218 0.76 -10.61 -11.94
N LEU A 219 2.08 -10.40 -11.86
CA LEU A 219 2.94 -10.34 -13.04
C LEU A 219 3.11 -11.72 -13.68
N GLU A 220 3.52 -11.72 -14.95
CA GLU A 220 3.84 -12.91 -15.74
C GLU A 220 4.91 -13.82 -15.10
N THR A 221 4.95 -15.06 -15.56
CA THR A 221 5.95 -16.06 -15.15
C THR A 221 7.34 -15.76 -15.71
N GLU A 222 8.38 -16.40 -15.17
CA GLU A 222 9.74 -16.33 -15.73
C GLU A 222 9.82 -16.87 -17.16
N ALA A 223 8.93 -17.80 -17.54
CA ALA A 223 8.86 -18.39 -18.87
C ALA A 223 8.18 -17.47 -19.91
N GLU A 224 7.26 -16.62 -19.45
CA GLU A 224 6.53 -15.66 -20.29
C GLU A 224 7.30 -14.34 -20.45
N ALA A 225 8.04 -13.91 -19.42
CA ALA A 225 8.74 -12.62 -19.41
C ALA A 225 9.86 -12.55 -20.45
N ASP A 226 9.78 -11.58 -21.36
CA ASP A 226 10.82 -11.28 -22.36
C ASP A 226 11.80 -10.22 -21.84
N CYS A 227 12.58 -10.60 -20.82
CA CYS A 227 13.53 -9.71 -20.16
C CYS A 227 14.58 -9.14 -21.12
N ARG A 228 14.97 -7.88 -20.90
CA ARG A 228 16.00 -7.18 -21.68
C ARG A 228 17.37 -7.84 -21.51
N THR A 229 18.11 -7.90 -22.60
CA THR A 229 19.48 -8.41 -22.61
C THR A 229 20.44 -7.45 -21.89
N PRO A 230 21.58 -7.93 -21.37
CA PRO A 230 22.56 -7.06 -20.73
C PRO A 230 23.05 -5.90 -21.64
N TYR A 231 23.12 -6.14 -22.96
CA TYR A 231 23.46 -5.08 -23.91
C TYR A 231 22.37 -4.02 -24.01
N GLU A 232 21.10 -4.41 -24.14
CA GLU A 232 19.98 -3.46 -24.16
C GLU A 232 19.95 -2.63 -22.88
N ILE A 233 20.12 -3.27 -21.71
CA ILE A 233 20.14 -2.59 -20.41
C ILE A 233 21.29 -1.58 -20.34
N ALA A 234 22.50 -1.98 -20.73
CA ALA A 234 23.66 -1.09 -20.74
C ALA A 234 23.48 0.10 -21.70
N ALA A 235 22.96 -0.14 -22.91
CA ALA A 235 22.69 0.92 -23.88
C ALA A 235 21.63 1.89 -23.35
N ARG A 236 20.61 1.35 -22.66
CA ARG A 236 19.60 2.19 -22.02
C ARG A 236 20.17 3.01 -20.89
N ALA A 237 20.96 2.41 -20.00
CA ALA A 237 21.62 3.08 -18.90
C ALA A 237 22.50 4.25 -19.38
N VAL A 238 23.29 4.05 -20.45
CA VAL A 238 24.11 5.12 -21.05
C VAL A 238 23.25 6.27 -21.55
N ALA A 239 22.15 6.00 -22.28
CA ALA A 239 21.26 7.07 -22.76
C ALA A 239 20.65 7.87 -21.59
N LEU A 240 20.16 7.18 -20.56
CA LEU A 240 19.56 7.79 -19.37
C LEU A 240 20.56 8.68 -18.63
N MET A 241 21.79 8.20 -18.44
CA MET A 241 22.88 8.99 -17.86
C MET A 241 23.14 10.25 -18.68
N LEU A 242 23.29 10.13 -20.00
CA LEU A 242 23.63 11.27 -20.86
C LEU A 242 22.52 12.33 -20.87
N VAL A 243 21.26 11.91 -20.94
CA VAL A 243 20.10 12.81 -20.92
C VAL A 243 19.95 13.48 -19.55
N ALA A 244 20.17 12.75 -18.45
CA ALA A 244 20.12 13.30 -17.09
C ALA A 244 21.23 14.34 -16.87
N VAL A 245 22.47 14.01 -17.25
CA VAL A 245 23.64 14.91 -17.14
C VAL A 245 23.46 16.16 -18.00
N PHE A 246 22.92 16.02 -19.21
CA PHE A 246 22.59 17.15 -20.08
C PHE A 246 21.58 18.09 -19.42
N SER A 247 20.52 17.53 -18.83
CA SER A 247 19.51 18.33 -18.14
C SER A 247 20.08 19.04 -16.91
N GLU A 248 20.85 18.32 -16.09
CA GLU A 248 21.51 18.86 -14.91
C GLU A 248 22.47 20.00 -15.28
N ALA A 249 23.22 19.86 -16.38
CA ALA A 249 24.12 20.91 -16.87
C ALA A 249 23.38 22.21 -17.18
N MET A 250 22.20 22.14 -17.79
CA MET A 250 21.36 23.31 -18.04
C MET A 250 20.72 23.87 -16.76
N LEU A 251 20.30 23.01 -15.84
CA LEU A 251 19.61 23.43 -14.60
C LEU A 251 20.57 24.02 -13.56
N ALA A 252 21.65 23.29 -13.24
CA ALA A 252 22.58 23.61 -12.16
C ALA A 252 23.70 24.54 -12.63
N LYS A 253 24.31 24.25 -13.79
CA LYS A 253 25.45 25.04 -14.32
C LYS A 253 25.01 26.19 -15.23
N LYS A 254 23.70 26.32 -15.49
CA LYS A 254 23.10 27.36 -16.35
C LYS A 254 23.71 27.39 -17.76
N MET A 255 24.15 26.23 -18.25
CA MET A 255 24.61 26.08 -19.63
C MET A 255 23.43 26.28 -20.59
N SER A 256 23.71 26.87 -21.74
CA SER A 256 22.80 26.81 -22.89
C SER A 256 22.67 25.37 -23.39
N GLN A 257 21.63 25.08 -24.18
CA GLN A 257 21.45 23.75 -24.75
C GLN A 257 22.67 23.31 -25.58
N LYS A 258 23.27 24.20 -26.37
CA LYS A 258 24.44 23.88 -27.21
C LYS A 258 25.66 23.53 -26.37
N GLU A 259 25.93 24.30 -25.32
CA GLU A 259 27.02 24.02 -24.38
C GLU A 259 26.80 22.69 -23.65
N ALA A 260 25.56 22.39 -23.24
CA ALA A 260 25.22 21.12 -22.59
C ALA A 260 25.36 19.92 -23.55
N LEU A 261 24.97 20.07 -24.83
CA LEU A 261 25.14 19.03 -25.84
C LEU A 261 26.62 18.78 -26.14
N GLU A 262 27.40 19.84 -26.33
CA GLU A 262 28.87 19.75 -26.48
C GLU A 262 29.53 19.08 -25.28
N PHE A 263 29.03 19.36 -24.06
CA PHE A 263 29.53 18.76 -22.83
C PHE A 263 29.36 17.23 -22.80
N ILE A 264 28.23 16.71 -23.28
CA ILE A 264 27.98 15.25 -23.32
C ILE A 264 28.49 14.57 -24.60
N GLN A 265 28.78 15.33 -25.67
CA GLN A 265 29.18 14.78 -26.98
C GLN A 265 30.39 13.86 -26.91
N LYS A 266 31.38 14.20 -26.05
CA LYS A 266 32.55 13.35 -25.84
C LYS A 266 32.12 11.94 -25.40
N ARG A 267 31.18 11.85 -24.46
CA ARG A 267 30.69 10.58 -23.93
C ARG A 267 29.79 9.86 -24.94
N ILE A 268 28.97 10.57 -25.71
CA ILE A 268 28.21 9.97 -26.83
C ILE A 268 29.17 9.20 -27.76
N ASN A 269 30.27 9.85 -28.16
CA ASN A 269 31.25 9.25 -29.07
C ASN A 269 32.03 8.09 -28.42
N GLU A 270 32.39 8.19 -27.14
CA GLU A 270 33.11 7.13 -26.41
C GLU A 270 32.28 5.84 -26.30
N PHE A 271 30.98 5.96 -26.04
CA PHE A 271 30.08 4.81 -25.93
C PHE A 271 29.46 4.36 -27.27
N GLY A 272 29.53 5.19 -28.32
CA GLY A 272 28.82 4.95 -29.58
C GLY A 272 27.30 5.04 -29.39
N ALA A 273 26.84 6.05 -28.65
CA ALA A 273 25.46 6.13 -28.14
C ALA A 273 24.46 6.81 -29.08
N ASP A 274 24.84 7.17 -30.30
CA ASP A 274 23.99 7.90 -31.25
C ASP A 274 22.62 7.23 -31.46
N ASP A 275 22.61 5.89 -31.56
CA ASP A 275 21.41 5.10 -31.79
C ASP A 275 20.73 4.61 -30.50
N PHE A 276 21.17 5.07 -29.32
CA PHE A 276 20.58 4.62 -28.06
C PHE A 276 19.34 5.43 -27.71
N PHE A 277 19.33 6.75 -27.94
CA PHE A 277 18.27 7.62 -27.46
C PHE A 277 16.88 7.24 -28.01
N SER A 278 15.86 7.32 -27.15
CA SER A 278 14.48 7.26 -27.62
C SER A 278 14.14 8.47 -28.49
N LEU A 279 13.02 8.41 -29.21
CA LEU A 279 12.60 9.53 -30.05
C LEU A 279 12.33 10.80 -29.23
N LYS A 280 11.72 10.66 -28.04
CA LYS A 280 11.48 11.81 -27.14
C LYS A 280 12.79 12.37 -26.60
N GLU A 281 13.72 11.52 -26.20
CA GLU A 281 15.05 11.92 -25.70
C GLU A 281 15.84 12.64 -26.79
N TRP A 282 15.85 12.10 -28.01
CA TRP A 282 16.52 12.71 -29.14
C TRP A 282 15.96 14.09 -29.47
N ASN A 283 14.64 14.22 -29.52
CA ASN A 283 13.96 15.50 -29.75
C ASN A 283 14.27 16.51 -28.63
N TYR A 284 14.36 16.06 -27.38
CA TYR A 284 14.71 16.91 -26.25
C TYR A 284 16.16 17.41 -26.33
N LEU A 285 17.12 16.53 -26.62
CA LEU A 285 18.53 16.89 -26.78
C LEU A 285 18.74 17.93 -27.89
N HIS A 286 17.87 17.97 -28.91
CA HIS A 286 17.94 18.88 -30.05
C HIS A 286 16.95 20.06 -29.97
N ASN A 287 16.21 20.19 -28.88
CA ASN A 287 15.35 21.35 -28.67
C ASN A 287 16.20 22.54 -28.19
N GLU A 288 16.34 23.59 -29.00
CA GLU A 288 17.15 24.77 -28.67
C GLU A 288 16.65 25.56 -27.45
N ASP A 289 15.36 25.41 -27.09
CA ASP A 289 14.75 26.08 -25.93
C ASP A 289 13.81 25.13 -25.16
N PRO A 290 14.35 24.14 -24.44
CA PRO A 290 13.53 23.21 -23.66
C PRO A 290 12.93 23.90 -22.45
N LYS A 291 11.68 23.60 -22.15
CA LYS A 291 10.98 24.16 -20.98
C LYS A 291 11.67 23.70 -19.70
N GLU A 292 11.63 24.53 -18.66
CA GLU A 292 12.17 24.17 -17.35
C GLU A 292 11.56 22.89 -16.78
N SER A 293 10.26 22.67 -16.99
CA SER A 293 9.58 21.43 -16.62
C SER A 293 10.12 20.17 -17.33
N GLU A 294 10.51 20.29 -18.61
CA GLU A 294 11.13 19.19 -19.36
C GLU A 294 12.52 18.89 -18.82
N LYS A 295 13.31 19.93 -18.51
CA LYS A 295 14.61 19.77 -17.85
C LYS A 295 14.44 19.03 -16.53
N ILE A 296 13.53 19.48 -15.67
CA ILE A 296 13.26 18.80 -14.40
C ILE A 296 12.91 17.33 -14.66
N SER A 297 11.95 17.03 -15.53
CA SER A 297 11.54 15.66 -15.85
C SER A 297 12.70 14.78 -16.35
N TYR A 298 13.57 15.29 -17.23
CA TYR A 298 14.72 14.52 -17.70
C TYR A 298 15.84 14.41 -16.65
N SER A 299 15.88 15.27 -15.64
CA SER A 299 16.79 15.07 -14.50
C SER A 299 16.38 13.90 -13.61
N TRP A 300 15.10 13.51 -13.59
CA TRP A 300 14.63 12.30 -12.89
C TRP A 300 15.10 10.99 -13.54
N GLN A 301 15.70 11.04 -14.74
CA GLN A 301 16.25 9.84 -15.37
C GLN A 301 17.40 9.21 -14.55
N TYR A 302 17.94 9.90 -13.55
CA TYR A 302 18.83 9.29 -12.55
C TYR A 302 18.17 8.16 -11.74
N GLU A 303 16.87 8.22 -11.43
CA GLU A 303 16.17 7.10 -10.77
C GLU A 303 16.10 5.87 -11.68
N ASN A 304 15.79 6.09 -12.97
CA ASN A 304 15.78 5.02 -13.96
C ASN A 304 17.19 4.43 -14.16
N LEU A 305 18.21 5.30 -14.21
CA LEU A 305 19.61 4.88 -14.32
C LEU A 305 20.01 3.98 -13.15
N TYR A 306 19.71 4.38 -11.91
CA TYR A 306 20.00 3.60 -10.71
C TYR A 306 19.41 2.18 -10.80
N VAL A 307 18.19 2.03 -11.32
CA VAL A 307 17.57 0.71 -11.57
C VAL A 307 18.34 -0.08 -12.64
N MET A 308 18.78 0.56 -13.73
CA MET A 308 19.57 -0.12 -14.77
C MET A 308 20.94 -0.59 -14.23
N GLU A 309 21.60 0.22 -13.41
CA GLU A 309 22.88 -0.12 -12.78
C GLU A 309 22.74 -1.30 -11.81
N TRP A 310 21.65 -1.32 -11.04
CA TRP A 310 21.28 -2.46 -10.21
C TRP A 310 20.97 -3.72 -11.04
N ALA A 311 20.25 -3.57 -12.16
CA ALA A 311 19.90 -4.66 -13.07
C ALA A 311 21.14 -5.26 -13.78
N LEU A 312 22.15 -4.44 -14.08
CA LEU A 312 23.45 -4.89 -14.57
C LEU A 312 24.32 -5.52 -13.47
N GLY A 313 23.89 -5.47 -12.21
CA GLY A 313 24.65 -5.97 -11.05
C GLY A 313 25.93 -5.18 -10.78
N LEU A 314 25.96 -3.90 -11.18
CA LEU A 314 27.04 -2.98 -10.84
C LEU A 314 26.88 -2.42 -9.41
N ILE A 315 25.64 -2.46 -8.89
CA ILE A 315 25.30 -2.18 -7.51
C ILE A 315 24.99 -3.51 -6.81
N ASP A 316 25.74 -3.79 -5.74
CA ASP A 316 25.56 -4.99 -4.91
C ASP A 316 24.28 -4.88 -4.06
N GLY A 317 23.68 -6.02 -3.72
CA GLY A 317 22.52 -6.07 -2.81
C GLY A 317 21.16 -5.87 -3.49
N PRO A 318 20.07 -5.78 -2.70
CA PRO A 318 18.73 -5.48 -3.20
C PRO A 318 18.60 -4.00 -3.59
N LEU A 319 17.62 -3.69 -4.45
CA LEU A 319 17.25 -2.32 -4.75
C LEU A 319 16.66 -1.65 -3.49
N ASP A 320 17.04 -0.41 -3.21
CA ASP A 320 16.56 0.31 -2.04
C ASP A 320 15.06 0.59 -2.09
N PHE A 321 14.42 0.71 -0.91
CA PHE A 321 13.03 1.11 -0.81
C PHE A 321 12.84 2.56 -1.34
N PRO A 322 11.75 2.88 -2.04
CA PRO A 322 11.59 4.17 -2.73
C PRO A 322 11.05 5.29 -1.80
N ASP A 323 11.66 5.46 -0.63
CA ASP A 323 11.37 6.54 0.33
C ASP A 323 12.37 7.72 0.25
N HIS A 324 13.31 7.66 -0.69
CA HIS A 324 14.30 8.69 -0.95
C HIS A 324 14.78 8.64 -2.40
N PHE A 325 15.35 9.76 -2.86
CA PHE A 325 16.05 9.83 -4.14
C PHE A 325 17.30 8.97 -4.11
N CYS A 326 17.63 8.37 -5.25
CA CYS A 326 18.93 7.77 -5.48
C CYS A 326 20.06 8.79 -5.23
N ALA A 327 21.24 8.28 -4.88
CA ALA A 327 22.44 9.10 -4.79
C ALA A 327 22.89 9.53 -6.19
N VAL A 328 22.29 10.63 -6.70
CA VAL A 328 22.49 11.15 -8.08
C VAL A 328 23.97 11.21 -8.47
N ALA A 329 24.82 11.70 -7.57
CA ALA A 329 26.26 11.81 -7.82
C ALA A 329 26.93 10.43 -7.97
N GLU A 330 26.51 9.43 -7.19
CA GLU A 330 27.05 8.08 -7.22
C GLU A 330 26.58 7.32 -8.47
N ALA A 331 25.29 7.43 -8.81
CA ALA A 331 24.73 6.87 -10.04
C ALA A 331 25.45 7.43 -11.28
N ALA A 332 25.62 8.75 -11.36
CA ALA A 332 26.38 9.35 -12.47
C ALA A 332 27.86 8.91 -12.48
N GLN A 333 28.48 8.75 -11.31
CA GLN A 333 29.89 8.35 -11.19
C GLN A 333 30.14 6.91 -11.63
N LEU A 334 29.19 6.01 -11.37
CA LEU A 334 29.35 4.59 -11.64
C LEU A 334 29.52 4.32 -13.13
N LEU A 335 28.61 4.82 -13.98
CA LEU A 335 28.77 4.64 -15.43
C LEU A 335 29.91 5.48 -16.03
N THR A 336 30.22 6.64 -15.45
CA THR A 336 31.34 7.46 -15.96
C THR A 336 32.73 6.88 -15.67
N ALA A 337 32.84 5.86 -14.81
CA ALA A 337 34.07 5.10 -14.61
C ALA A 337 34.44 4.24 -15.84
N PHE A 338 33.47 3.92 -16.70
CA PHE A 338 33.67 3.17 -17.93
C PHE A 338 33.86 4.11 -19.14
N HIS A 339 34.56 3.61 -20.16
CA HIS A 339 34.88 4.36 -21.38
C HIS A 339 34.45 3.66 -22.67
N SER A 340 33.74 2.53 -22.56
CA SER A 340 33.12 1.85 -23.69
C SER A 340 32.02 0.90 -23.23
N MET A 341 31.12 0.53 -24.15
CA MET A 341 30.11 -0.49 -23.91
C MET A 341 30.72 -1.84 -23.50
N ARG A 342 31.88 -2.19 -24.06
CA ARG A 342 32.60 -3.42 -23.74
C ARG A 342 33.00 -3.47 -22.26
N GLU A 343 33.50 -2.37 -21.71
CA GLU A 343 33.91 -2.32 -20.30
C GLU A 343 32.73 -2.48 -19.34
N ILE A 344 31.58 -1.88 -19.65
CA ILE A 344 30.34 -2.06 -18.87
C ILE A 344 29.95 -3.54 -18.86
N LEU A 345 29.92 -4.17 -20.04
CA LEU A 345 29.48 -5.57 -20.19
C LEU A 345 30.46 -6.57 -19.56
N GLU A 346 31.76 -6.28 -19.55
CA GLU A 346 32.77 -7.10 -18.88
C GLU A 346 32.67 -6.99 -17.34
N ALA A 347 32.25 -5.83 -16.82
CA ALA A 347 32.05 -5.61 -15.39
C ALA A 347 30.69 -6.12 -14.89
N ALA A 348 29.67 -6.15 -15.76
CA ALA A 348 28.29 -6.48 -15.39
C ALA A 348 28.17 -7.92 -14.85
N LYS A 349 27.31 -8.06 -13.84
CA LYS A 349 26.81 -9.32 -13.29
C LYS A 349 25.28 -9.27 -13.30
N PRO A 350 24.65 -9.42 -14.48
CA PRO A 350 23.24 -9.11 -14.64
C PRO A 350 22.35 -9.91 -13.70
N ARG A 351 21.30 -9.25 -13.21
CA ARG A 351 20.25 -9.88 -12.40
C ARG A 351 19.51 -10.93 -13.21
N SER A 352 19.13 -12.01 -12.55
CA SER A 352 18.29 -13.05 -13.15
C SER A 352 16.87 -12.54 -13.45
N ALA A 353 16.17 -13.18 -14.40
CA ALA A 353 14.77 -12.88 -14.69
C ALA A 353 13.90 -12.90 -13.41
N LYS A 354 14.15 -13.89 -12.54
CA LYS A 354 13.56 -13.95 -11.20
C LYS A 354 13.77 -12.70 -10.36
N GLU A 355 15.01 -12.22 -10.24
CA GLU A 355 15.32 -11.02 -9.45
C GLU A 355 14.65 -9.77 -10.03
N LEU A 356 14.64 -9.64 -11.37
CA LEU A 356 13.99 -8.53 -12.06
C LEU A 356 12.48 -8.55 -11.82
N LEU A 357 11.84 -9.71 -11.96
CA LEU A 357 10.41 -9.87 -11.72
C LEU A 357 10.02 -9.70 -10.26
N ASP A 358 10.84 -10.18 -9.31
CA ASP A 358 10.65 -9.95 -7.87
C ASP A 358 10.62 -8.44 -7.56
N ALA A 359 11.57 -7.67 -8.12
CA ALA A 359 11.62 -6.22 -7.95
C ALA A 359 10.46 -5.50 -8.69
N CYS A 360 10.10 -5.99 -9.88
CA CYS A 360 8.98 -5.45 -10.66
C CYS A 360 7.64 -5.66 -9.94
N ASP A 361 7.40 -6.83 -9.33
CA ASP A 361 6.18 -7.08 -8.55
C ASP A 361 6.10 -6.19 -7.31
N MET A 362 7.25 -5.95 -6.66
CA MET A 362 7.33 -5.04 -5.52
C MET A 362 6.92 -3.62 -5.95
N ILE A 363 7.60 -3.05 -6.95
CA ILE A 363 7.34 -1.66 -7.33
C ILE A 363 5.94 -1.48 -7.90
N PHE A 364 5.41 -2.48 -8.62
CA PHE A 364 4.04 -2.46 -9.16
C PHE A 364 3.01 -2.35 -8.04
N CYS A 365 3.19 -3.10 -6.94
CA CYS A 365 2.32 -3.01 -5.77
C CYS A 365 2.47 -1.68 -5.02
N LEU A 366 3.70 -1.14 -4.94
CA LEU A 366 3.95 0.14 -4.27
C LEU A 366 3.40 1.32 -5.08
N ASP A 367 3.47 1.27 -6.41
CA ASP A 367 2.90 2.30 -7.29
C ASP A 367 1.37 2.32 -7.21
N TRP A 368 0.73 1.15 -7.16
CA TRP A 368 -0.70 1.06 -6.82
C TRP A 368 -1.01 1.79 -5.50
N ALA A 369 -0.24 1.52 -4.44
CA ALA A 369 -0.48 2.12 -3.14
C ALA A 369 -0.32 3.64 -3.18
N CYS A 370 0.72 4.16 -3.82
CA CYS A 370 0.94 5.59 -4.04
C CYS A 370 -0.18 6.23 -4.87
N THR A 371 -0.64 5.54 -5.93
CA THR A 371 -1.67 6.04 -6.83
C THR A 371 -3.05 6.04 -6.15
N ASP A 372 -3.40 5.01 -5.40
CA ASP A 372 -4.65 4.96 -4.64
C ASP A 372 -4.69 6.00 -3.52
N THR A 373 -3.61 6.19 -2.73
CA THR A 373 -3.59 7.26 -1.71
C THR A 373 -3.69 8.64 -2.32
N ARG A 374 -3.00 8.88 -3.45
CA ARG A 374 -3.09 10.15 -4.20
C ARG A 374 -4.51 10.41 -4.70
N MET A 375 -5.21 9.41 -5.23
CA MET A 375 -6.61 9.55 -5.66
C MET A 375 -7.57 9.88 -4.50
N ARG A 376 -7.15 9.62 -3.26
CA ARG A 376 -7.91 9.86 -2.03
C ARG A 376 -7.47 11.11 -1.28
N ASP A 377 -6.61 11.93 -1.88
CA ASP A 377 -5.97 13.09 -1.24
C ASP A 377 -5.24 12.73 0.07
N LEU A 378 -4.66 11.54 0.13
CA LEU A 378 -3.85 11.04 1.25
C LEU A 378 -2.35 11.06 0.88
N PRO A 379 -1.44 11.29 1.85
CA PRO A 379 0.00 11.17 1.62
C PRO A 379 0.39 9.77 1.14
N ALA A 380 1.49 9.69 0.39
CA ALA A 380 2.07 8.42 -0.01
C ALA A 380 2.43 7.57 1.24
N PRO A 381 2.12 6.27 1.23
CA PRO A 381 2.25 5.45 2.43
C PRO A 381 3.72 5.14 2.75
N ALA A 382 4.03 4.87 4.02
CA ALA A 382 5.36 4.51 4.49
C ALA A 382 6.47 5.52 4.11
N GLY A 383 6.12 6.79 3.92
CA GLY A 383 7.06 7.85 3.56
C GLY A 383 7.60 7.77 2.13
N MET A 384 6.99 6.96 1.26
CA MET A 384 7.42 6.83 -0.13
C MET A 384 7.38 8.16 -0.89
N ASP A 385 8.29 8.33 -1.84
CA ASP A 385 8.20 9.38 -2.84
C ASP A 385 7.52 8.83 -4.09
N GLY A 386 6.32 9.35 -4.39
CA GLY A 386 5.53 8.89 -5.54
C GLY A 386 6.22 9.11 -6.90
N GLY A 387 7.11 10.09 -7.02
CA GLY A 387 7.92 10.30 -8.22
C GLY A 387 8.99 9.23 -8.38
N VAL A 388 9.70 8.89 -7.29
CA VAL A 388 10.69 7.80 -7.29
C VAL A 388 10.03 6.47 -7.63
N VAL A 389 8.87 6.17 -7.01
CA VAL A 389 8.10 4.96 -7.29
C VAL A 389 7.74 4.86 -8.77
N PHE A 390 7.20 5.94 -9.34
CA PHE A 390 6.79 6.00 -10.74
C PHE A 390 7.95 5.75 -11.72
N GLU A 391 9.08 6.45 -11.53
CA GLU A 391 10.25 6.29 -12.41
C GLU A 391 10.83 4.87 -12.29
N ARG A 392 10.96 4.32 -11.08
CA ARG A 392 11.45 2.95 -10.88
C ARG A 392 10.48 1.90 -11.45
N HIS A 393 9.17 2.14 -11.39
CA HIS A 393 8.16 1.26 -12.01
C HIS A 393 8.33 1.22 -13.53
N LYS A 394 8.48 2.38 -14.17
CA LYS A 394 8.78 2.44 -15.62
C LYS A 394 10.05 1.65 -15.98
N ALA A 395 11.14 1.86 -15.25
CA ALA A 395 12.39 1.16 -15.49
C ALA A 395 12.24 -0.37 -15.35
N LEU A 396 11.58 -0.84 -14.28
CA LEU A 396 11.37 -2.27 -14.03
C LEU A 396 10.43 -2.91 -15.05
N ASN A 397 9.36 -2.23 -15.46
CA ASN A 397 8.49 -2.70 -16.54
C ASN A 397 9.25 -2.85 -17.87
N TRP A 398 10.10 -1.88 -18.20
CA TRP A 398 10.94 -1.97 -19.39
C TRP A 398 11.94 -3.13 -19.33
N LEU A 399 12.53 -3.37 -18.16
CA LEU A 399 13.50 -4.45 -17.91
C LEU A 399 12.88 -5.84 -18.11
N VAL A 400 11.66 -6.06 -17.63
CA VAL A 400 10.98 -7.37 -17.72
C VAL A 400 10.23 -7.57 -19.05
N GLY A 401 10.24 -6.57 -19.94
CA GLY A 401 9.60 -6.66 -21.25
C GLY A 401 8.09 -6.43 -21.24
N ALA A 402 7.55 -5.71 -20.26
CA ALA A 402 6.13 -5.41 -20.15
C ALA A 402 5.59 -4.68 -21.40
N GLY A 403 4.31 -4.91 -21.72
CA GLY A 403 3.64 -4.28 -22.86
C GLY A 403 4.19 -4.74 -24.22
N GLU A 404 4.36 -6.06 -24.40
CA GLU A 404 4.92 -6.65 -25.62
C GLU A 404 6.33 -6.11 -25.94
N LYS A 405 7.19 -6.00 -24.90
CA LYS A 405 8.55 -5.46 -25.00
C LYS A 405 8.58 -4.02 -25.53
N ALA A 406 7.67 -3.18 -25.01
CA ALA A 406 7.50 -1.80 -25.42
C ALA A 406 8.82 -1.00 -25.43
N ASP A 407 8.97 -0.13 -26.43
CA ASP A 407 10.05 0.85 -26.49
C ASP A 407 9.99 1.83 -25.31
N TRP A 408 11.13 2.45 -24.98
CA TRP A 408 11.29 3.29 -23.78
C TRP A 408 10.24 4.41 -23.60
N ASP A 409 9.76 4.99 -24.70
CA ASP A 409 8.79 6.08 -24.70
C ASP A 409 7.33 5.63 -24.51
N HIS A 410 7.10 4.31 -24.55
CA HIS A 410 5.80 3.64 -24.60
C HIS A 410 5.59 2.58 -23.52
N VAL A 411 6.53 2.48 -22.58
CA VAL A 411 6.43 1.55 -21.45
C VAL A 411 5.14 1.81 -20.66
N PRO A 412 4.28 0.80 -20.48
CA PRO A 412 3.08 0.95 -19.67
C PRO A 412 3.46 1.13 -18.19
N VAL A 413 2.71 1.96 -17.50
CA VAL A 413 2.87 2.27 -16.06
C VAL A 413 1.49 2.45 -15.41
N ASP A 414 0.46 1.85 -16.00
CA ASP A 414 -0.88 1.79 -15.44
C ASP A 414 -0.93 0.84 -14.24
N THR A 415 -1.63 1.27 -13.19
CA THR A 415 -1.77 0.57 -11.89
C THR A 415 -3.17 0.61 -11.35
#